data_AF-A0A0F8Z2D0-F1
#
_entry.id   AF-A0A0F8Z2D0-F1
#
_cell.length_a   1.000
_cell.length_b   1.000
_cell.length_c   1.000
_cell.angle_alpha   90.00
_cell.angle_beta   90.00
_cell.angle_gamma   90.00
#
_symmetry.space_group_name_H-M   'P 1'
#
loop_
_entity.id
_entity.type
_entity.pdbx_description
1 polymer ?
#
loop_
_entity_poly.entity_id
_entity_poly.type
_entity_poly.pdbx_seq_one_letter_code
_entity_poly.pdbx_strand_id
1 'polypeptide(L)' 'MKLFRFLLYAVLVLFLLVASRFGFKTVASVTPICGACHETRAQYKAWKKSVHSNVSCLGCHSEPGIV' A
#
# COMPACT_ATOMS: atom_id res chain seq x y z
N MET A 1 -36.08 11.04 8.50
CA MET A 1 -34.87 11.17 9.34
C MET A 1 -34.05 9.88 9.49
N LYS A 2 -34.65 8.71 9.78
CA LYS A 2 -33.90 7.44 9.92
C LYS A 2 -33.32 6.92 8.59
N LEU A 3 -34.09 7.00 7.50
CA LEU A 3 -33.65 6.60 6.15
C LEU A 3 -32.46 7.44 5.64
N PHE A 4 -32.49 8.75 5.89
CA PHE A 4 -31.39 9.66 5.53
C PHE A 4 -30.09 9.35 6.27
N ARG A 5 -30.19 8.98 7.56
CA ARG A 5 -29.03 8.52 8.35
C ARG A 5 -28.49 7.18 7.81
N PHE A 6 -29.38 6.26 7.41
CA PHE A 6 -28.98 4.99 6.83
C PHE A 6 -28.24 5.15 5.50
N LEU A 7 -28.74 6.04 4.62
CA LEU A 7 -28.08 6.42 3.38
C LEU A 7 -26.70 7.06 3.62
N LEU A 8 -26.59 7.94 4.61
CA LEU A 8 -25.30 8.54 5.00
C LEU A 8 -24.28 7.49 5.44
N TYR A 9 -24.68 6.54 6.28
CA TYR A 9 -23.79 5.44 6.69
C TYR A 9 -23.40 4.55 5.51
N ALA A 10 -24.34 4.22 4.62
CA ALA A 10 -24.05 3.41 3.43
C ALA A 10 -23.03 4.10 2.50
N VAL A 11 -23.17 5.41 2.27
CA VAL A 11 -22.23 6.20 1.48
C VAL A 11 -20.87 6.29 2.16
N LEU A 12 -20.83 6.49 3.48
CA LEU A 12 -19.56 6.50 4.24
C LEU A 12 -18.83 5.16 4.15
N VAL A 13 -19.54 4.05 4.33
CA VAL A 13 -18.96 2.70 4.21
C VAL A 13 -18.46 2.45 2.79
N LEU A 14 -19.23 2.81 1.77
CA LEU A 14 -18.81 2.70 0.37
C LEU A 14 -17.56 3.54 0.09
N PHE A 15 -17.52 4.78 0.58
CA PHE A 15 -16.37 5.65 0.46
C PHE A 15 -15.13 5.05 1.13
N LEU A 16 -15.25 4.53 2.35
CA LEU A 16 -14.14 3.86 3.06
C LEU A 16 -13.65 2.61 2.32
N LEU A 17 -14.56 1.81 1.77
CA LEU A 17 -14.22 0.64 0.97
C LEU A 17 -13.45 1.04 -0.30
N VAL A 18 -13.91 2.05 -1.03
CA VAL A 18 -13.21 2.55 -2.22
C VAL A 18 -11.85 3.15 -1.84
N ALA A 19 -11.79 4.00 -0.81
CA ALA A 19 -10.56 4.62 -0.33
C ALA A 19 -9.52 3.58 0.11
N SER A 20 -9.94 2.49 0.77
CA SER A 20 -9.04 1.41 1.16
C SER A 20 -8.37 0.74 -0.05
N ARG A 21 -9.08 0.56 -1.17
CA ARG A 21 -8.51 -0.05 -2.39
C ARG A 21 -7.42 0.80 -3.03
N PHE A 22 -7.58 2.13 -3.00
CA PHE A 22 -6.58 3.06 -3.52
C PHE A 22 -5.41 3.27 -2.56
N GLY A 23 -5.67 3.35 -1.25
CA GLY A 23 -4.61 3.52 -0.24
C GLY A 23 -3.67 2.31 -0.12
N PHE A 24 -4.17 1.09 -0.38
CA PHE A 24 -3.32 -0.10 -0.37
C PHE A 24 -2.28 -0.08 -1.50
N LYS A 25 -2.59 0.44 -2.69
CA LYS A 25 -1.61 0.47 -3.78
C LYS A 25 -0.42 1.38 -3.50
N THR A 26 -0.64 2.49 -2.79
CA THR A 26 0.42 3.48 -2.51
C THR A 26 1.20 3.21 -1.23
N VAL A 27 0.60 2.56 -0.23
CA VAL A 27 1.24 2.29 1.07
C VAL A 27 1.74 0.85 1.17
N ALA A 28 1.04 -0.11 0.54
CA ALA A 28 1.43 -1.52 0.50
C ALA A 28 2.30 -1.85 -0.72
N SER A 29 3.11 -0.90 -1.19
CA SER A 29 4.27 -1.17 -2.04
C SER A 29 5.36 -1.93 -1.23
N VAL A 30 4.99 -3.14 -0.80
CA VAL A 30 5.72 -4.39 -0.52
C VAL A 30 6.95 -4.33 0.38
N THR A 31 7.34 -3.17 0.89
CA THR A 31 8.67 -3.00 1.47
C THR A 31 8.86 -3.84 2.75
N PRO A 32 7.92 -3.88 3.72
CA PRO A 32 8.04 -4.79 4.85
C PRO A 32 7.93 -6.28 4.48
N ILE A 33 7.11 -6.62 3.48
CA ILE A 33 6.87 -8.00 3.02
C ILE A 33 8.14 -8.55 2.34
N CYS A 34 8.85 -7.74 1.56
CA CYS A 34 10.17 -8.08 1.02
C CYS A 34 11.19 -8.41 2.12
N GLY A 35 11.02 -7.88 3.34
CA GLY A 35 11.87 -8.21 4.48
C GLY A 35 11.51 -9.53 5.19
N ALA A 36 10.33 -10.08 4.91
CA ALA A 36 9.81 -11.28 5.57
C ALA A 36 10.31 -12.58 4.93
N CYS A 37 10.54 -12.59 3.61
CA CYS A 37 11.13 -13.73 2.91
C CYS A 37 12.65 -13.76 3.14
N HIS A 38 13.22 -14.94 3.38
CA HIS A 38 14.65 -15.10 3.65
C HIS A 38 15.51 -14.75 2.43
N GLU A 39 15.03 -15.07 1.23
CA GLU A 39 15.69 -14.79 -0.06
C GLU A 39 15.94 -13.29 -0.29
N THR A 40 14.99 -12.45 0.13
CA THR A 40 15.03 -11.00 -0.09
C THR A 40 15.47 -10.20 1.14
N ARG A 41 15.79 -10.86 2.25
CA ARG A 41 16.07 -10.22 3.55
C ARG A 41 17.35 -9.39 3.53
N ALA A 42 18.38 -9.85 2.81
CA ALA A 42 19.66 -9.16 2.72
C ALA A 42 19.49 -7.82 1.96
N GLN A 43 18.79 -7.87 0.84
CA GLN A 43 18.46 -6.74 -0.04
C GLN A 43 17.60 -5.72 0.71
N TYR A 44 16.60 -6.17 1.49
CA TYR A 44 15.80 -5.30 2.35
C TYR A 44 16.65 -4.56 3.40
N LYS A 45 17.61 -5.24 4.03
CA LYS A 45 18.53 -4.60 4.99
C LYS A 45 19.46 -3.60 4.32
N ALA A 46 19.94 -3.89 3.11
CA ALA A 46 20.77 -2.98 2.33
C ALA A 46 19.99 -1.72 1.92
N TRP A 47 18.76 -1.89 1.43
CA TRP A 47 17.84 -0.80 1.10
C TRP A 47 17.62 0.15 2.29
N LYS A 48 17.38 -0.38 3.50
CA LYS A 48 17.22 0.43 4.73
C LYS A 48 18.39 1.35 5.03
N LYS A 49 19.61 0.97 4.64
CA LYS A 49 20.84 1.74 4.87
C LYS A 49 21.23 2.60 3.68
N SER A 50 20.50 2.49 2.56
CA SER A 50 20.81 3.20 1.33
C SER A 50 20.15 4.59 1.31
N VAL A 51 20.62 5.42 0.38
CA VAL A 51 20.00 6.71 0.04
C VAL A 51 18.58 6.57 -0.52
N HIS A 52 18.19 5.37 -0.95
CA HIS A 52 16.87 5.06 -1.50
C HIS A 52 15.90 4.49 -0.46
N SER A 53 16.22 4.57 0.84
CA SER A 53 15.37 4.06 1.94
C SER A 53 13.99 4.77 2.05
N ASN A 54 13.78 5.85 1.31
CA ASN A 54 12.51 6.56 1.17
C ASN A 54 11.71 6.14 -0.08
N VAL A 55 12.26 5.30 -0.96
CA VAL A 55 11.59 4.76 -2.15
C VAL A 55 11.21 3.31 -1.87
N SER A 56 9.97 2.91 -2.20
CA SER A 56 9.53 1.53 -1.98
C SER A 56 10.20 0.54 -2.94
N CYS A 57 10.25 -0.75 -2.58
CA CYS A 57 10.87 -1.77 -3.44
C CYS A 57 10.23 -1.84 -4.84
N LEU A 58 8.89 -1.81 -4.91
CA LEU A 58 8.15 -1.78 -6.17
C LEU A 58 8.16 -0.42 -6.86
N GLY A 59 8.69 0.64 -6.23
CA GLY A 59 8.96 1.89 -6.93
C GLY A 59 9.99 1.72 -8.06
N CYS A 60 10.88 0.72 -7.94
CA CYS A 60 11.87 0.38 -8.97
C CYS A 60 11.72 -1.05 -9.53
N HIS A 61 11.24 -2.01 -8.75
CA HIS A 61 11.13 -3.43 -9.13
C HIS A 61 9.74 -3.83 -9.65
N SER A 62 9.00 -2.91 -10.26
CA SER A 62 7.78 -3.20 -11.01
C SER A 62 7.98 -2.97 -12.51
N GLU A 63 7.23 -3.70 -13.34
CA GLU A 63 7.16 -3.42 -14.78
C GLU A 63 6.59 -2.00 -14.98
N PRO A 64 7.18 -1.16 -15.85
CA PRO A 64 6.62 0.15 -16.15
C PRO A 64 5.16 0.05 -16.58
N GLY A 65 4.27 0.80 -15.91
CA GLY A 65 2.82 0.79 -16.20
C GLY A 65 1.98 -0.06 -15.23
N ILE A 66 2.60 -0.82 -14.31
CA ILE A 66 1.89 -1.47 -13.21
C ILE A 66 1.98 -0.57 -11.96
N VAL A 67 0.93 0.22 -11.72
CA VAL A 67 0.68 0.99 -10.49
C VAL A 67 -0.42 0.39 -9.61
#